data_AF-A0A2G6B603-F1
#
_entry.id   AF-A0A2G6B603-F1
#
_cell.length_a   1.000
_cell.length_b   1.000
_cell.length_c   1.000
_cell.angle_alpha   90.00
_cell.angle_beta   90.00
_cell.angle_gamma   90.00
#
_symmetry.space_group_name_H-M   'P 1'
#
loop_
_entity.id
_entity.type
_entity.pdbx_description
1 polymer ?
#
loop_
_entity_poly.entity_id
_entity_poly.type
_entity_poly.pdbx_seq_one_letter_code
_entity_poly.pdbx_strand_id
1 'polypeptide(L)' 'MKKYKVHYHFAGAESIVRIVEAADQEDALGIATNSRSNDIVFTDSKGTLYSFFYRNVLYVSVDEDCA' A
#
# COMPACT_ATOMS: atom_id res chain seq x y z
N MET A 1 -16.54 -3.23 -6.20
CA MET A 1 -15.13 -3.04 -5.80
C MET A 1 -14.92 -3.73 -4.47
N LYS A 2 -13.72 -4.27 -4.26
CA LYS A 2 -13.33 -4.96 -3.04
C LYS A 2 -12.27 -4.16 -2.30
N LYS A 3 -12.14 -4.38 -1.00
CA LYS A 3 -11.08 -3.80 -0.18
C LYS A 3 -9.89 -4.74 -0.15
N TYR A 4 -8.70 -4.17 -0.28
CA TYR A 4 -7.44 -4.89 -0.22
C TYR A 4 -6.52 -4.24 0.81
N LYS A 5 -5.84 -5.08 1.58
CA LYS A 5 -4.73 -4.71 2.46
C LYS A 5 -3.44 -4.78 1.66
N VAL A 6 -2.83 -3.63 1.43
CA VAL A 6 -1.52 -3.49 0.81
C VAL A 6 -0.49 -3.38 1.92
N HIS A 7 0.47 -4.29 1.93
CA HIS A 7 1.59 -4.31 2.86
C HIS A 7 2.86 -3.86 2.14
N TYR A 8 3.47 -2.78 2.64
CA TYR A 8 4.80 -2.33 2.24
C TYR A 8 5.83 -2.89 3.23
N HIS A 9 6.74 -3.74 2.74
CA HIS A 9 7.76 -4.38 3.57
C HIS A 9 9.10 -3.68 3.41
N PHE A 10 9.74 -3.35 4.54
CA PHE A 10 11.04 -2.66 4.58
C PHE A 10 12.13 -3.62 5.06
N ALA A 11 13.41 -3.18 5.07
CA ALA A 11 14.53 -4.04 5.48
C ALA A 11 14.52 -4.44 6.98
N GLY A 12 13.68 -3.82 7.80
CA GLY A 12 13.46 -4.18 9.21
C GLY A 12 12.14 -4.93 9.43
N ALA A 13 11.77 -5.14 10.69
CA ALA A 13 10.47 -5.72 11.05
C ALA A 13 9.28 -4.75 10.84
N GLU A 14 9.55 -3.58 10.26
CA GLU A 14 8.54 -2.56 10.00
C GLU A 14 7.76 -2.92 8.74
N SER A 15 6.44 -2.82 8.82
CA SER A 15 5.56 -2.84 7.66
C SER A 15 4.51 -1.75 7.80
N ILE A 16 4.15 -1.16 6.66
CA ILE A 16 3.06 -0.18 6.59
C ILE A 16 1.90 -0.84 5.86
N VAL A 17 0.70 -0.72 6.42
CA VAL A 17 -0.53 -1.24 5.81
C VAL A 17 -1.36 -0.09 5.28
N ARG A 18 -1.80 -0.22 4.03
CA ARG A 18 -2.75 0.68 3.37
C ARG A 18 -3.98 -0.11 2.95
N ILE A 19 -5.16 0.45 3.15
CA ILE A 19 -6.39 -0.09 2.57
C ILE A 19 -6.67 0.63 1.25
N VAL A 20 -6.93 -0.12 0.18
CA VAL A 20 -7.34 0.41 -1.12
C VAL A 20 -8.61 -0.30 -1.60
N GLU A 21 -9.44 0.41 -2.35
CA GLU A 21 -10.55 -0.18 -3.08
C GLU A 21 -10.12 -0.40 -4.53
N ALA A 22 -10.29 -1.63 -5.02
CA ALA A 22 -9.87 -2.03 -6.36
C ALA A 22 -10.83 -3.05 -6.96
N ALA A 23 -10.75 -3.28 -8.27
CA ALA A 23 -11.51 -4.32 -8.95
C ALA A 23 -10.98 -5.73 -8.60
N ASP A 24 -9.66 -5.90 -8.63
CA ASP A 24 -8.93 -7.14 -8.36
C ASP A 24 -7.58 -6.85 -7.69
N GLN A 25 -6.79 -7.90 -7.43
CA GLN A 25 -5.49 -7.80 -6.76
C GLN A 25 -4.43 -7.09 -7.62
N GLU A 26 -4.50 -7.22 -8.95
CA GLU A 26 -3.57 -6.58 -9.89
C GLU A 26 -3.80 -5.08 -9.92
N ASP A 27 -5.06 -4.65 -9.97
CA ASP A 27 -5.48 -3.25 -9.85
C ASP A 27 -5.06 -2.67 -8.48
N ALA A 28 -5.22 -3.41 -7.39
CA ALA A 28 -4.77 -3.00 -6.07
C ALA A 28 -3.24 -2.78 -6.00
N LEU A 29 -2.46 -3.70 -6.59
CA LEU A 29 -1.01 -3.54 -6.75
C LEU A 29 -0.66 -2.33 -7.62
N GLY A 30 -1.41 -2.11 -8.70
CA GLY A 30 -1.30 -0.94 -9.55
C GLY A 30 -1.48 0.34 -8.74
N ILE A 31 -2.58 0.49 -8.00
CA ILE A 31 -2.84 1.66 -7.14
C ILE A 31 -1.75 1.84 -6.07
N ALA A 32 -1.24 0.74 -5.50
CA ALA A 32 -0.22 0.75 -4.47
C ALA A 32 1.15 1.23 -4.96
N THR A 33 1.45 1.00 -6.24
CA THR A 33 2.77 1.21 -6.85
C THR A 33 2.78 2.26 -7.97
N ASN A 34 1.62 2.81 -8.34
CA ASN A 34 1.47 3.89 -9.32
C ASN A 34 1.89 5.23 -8.70
N SER A 35 3.16 5.31 -8.32
CA SER A 35 3.78 6.55 -7.90
C SER A 35 4.45 7.14 -9.14
N ARG A 36 3.76 8.08 -9.80
CA ARG A 36 4.40 9.01 -10.78
C ARG A 36 5.55 9.80 -10.14
N SER A 37 5.59 9.79 -8.81
CA SER A 37 6.59 10.37 -7.93
C SER A 37 7.40 9.23 -7.29
N ASN A 38 8.66 9.44 -6.87
CA ASN A 38 9.45 8.39 -6.21
C ASN A 38 8.97 8.06 -4.78
N ASP A 39 7.95 8.76 -4.31
CA ASP A 39 7.33 8.70 -2.99
C ASP A 39 5.92 8.10 -3.04
N ILE A 40 5.61 7.33 -2.00
CA ILE A 40 4.28 6.83 -1.69
C ILE A 40 3.72 7.71 -0.58
N VAL A 41 2.58 8.33 -0.83
CA VAL A 41 1.90 9.21 0.13
C VAL A 41 0.43 8.83 0.22
N PHE A 42 -0.06 8.59 1.43
CA PHE A 42 -1.47 8.35 1.70
C PHE A 42 -1.82 8.64 3.16
N THR A 43 -3.10 8.85 3.43
CA THR A 43 -3.64 9.01 4.78
C THR A 43 -4.46 7.78 5.15
N ASP A 44 -4.27 7.25 6.35
CA ASP A 44 -5.07 6.12 6.84
C ASP A 44 -6.46 6.55 7.34
N SER A 45 -7.30 5.59 7.72
CA SER A 45 -8.64 5.86 8.25
C SER A 45 -8.66 6.57 9.62
N LYS A 46 -7.52 6.67 10.30
CA LYS A 46 -7.35 7.38 11.57
C LYS A 46 -6.85 8.82 11.37
N GLY A 47 -6.54 9.22 10.14
CA GLY A 47 -5.99 10.54 9.82
C GLY A 47 -4.47 10.62 9.87
N THR A 48 -3.76 9.50 10.00
CA THR A 48 -2.29 9.45 9.99
C THR A 48 -1.78 9.60 8.56
N LEU A 49 -0.92 10.59 8.31
CA LEU A 49 -0.24 10.78 7.03
C LEU A 49 1.03 9.90 6.97
N TYR A 50 1.09 9.00 6.00
CA TYR A 50 2.28 8.23 5.67
C TYR A 50 2.97 8.84 4.44
N SER A 51 4.29 9.00 4.50
CA SER A 51 5.13 9.43 3.39
C SER A 51 6.47 8.72 3.44
N PHE A 52 6.79 7.94 2.41
CA PHE A 52 8.05 7.20 2.31
C PHE A 52 8.44 6.95 0.85
N PHE A 53 9.73 6.70 0.61
CA PHE A 53 10.24 6.48 -0.74
C PHE A 53 10.02 5.04 -1.20
N TYR A 54 9.60 4.88 -2.46
CA TYR A 54 9.42 3.56 -3.10
C TYR A 54 10.71 2.74 -3.06
N ARG A 55 11.88 3.36 -3.26
CA ARG A 55 13.19 2.70 -3.22
C ARG A 55 13.54 2.05 -1.87
N ASN A 56 12.84 2.41 -0.80
CA ASN A 56 13.06 1.83 0.53
C ASN A 56 12.17 0.59 0.76
N VAL A 57 11.17 0.37 -0.10
CA VAL A 57 10.29 -0.80 -0.05
C VAL A 57 10.99 -1.97 -0.72
N LEU A 58 11.13 -3.10 -0.02
CA LEU A 58 11.72 -4.32 -0.56
C LEU A 58 10.75 -5.05 -1.47
N TYR A 59 9.51 -5.21 -1.02
CA TYR A 59 8.41 -5.79 -1.80
C TYR A 59 7.06 -5.34 -1.25
N VAL A 60 6.04 -5.49 -2.10
CA VAL A 60 4.64 -5.20 -1.76
C VAL A 60 3.86 -6.50 -1.82
N SER A 61 3.04 -6.77 -0.80
CA SER A 61 2.05 -7.86 -0.83
C SER A 61 0.65 -7.29 -0.68
N VAL A 62 -0.32 -7.99 -1.27
CA VAL A 62 -1.72 -7.58 -1.25
C VAL A 62 -2.59 -8.75 -0.86
N ASP A 63 -3.43 -8.55 0.14
CA ASP A 63 -4.39 -9.52 0.66
C ASP A 63 -5.81 -8.95 0.56
N GLU A 64 -6.79 -9.76 0.13
CA GLU A 64 -8.19 -9.35 0.13
C GLU A 64 -8.66 -9.13 1.57
N ASP A 65 -9.24 -7.98 1.86
CA ASP A 65 -9.79 -7.68 3.18
C ASP A 65 -11.20 -8.29 3.27
N CYS A 66 -11.28 -9.54 3.70
CA CYS A 66 -12.53 -10.31 3.85
C CYS A 66 -13.41 -9.84 5.03
N ALA A 67 -13.38 -8.55 5.38
CA ALA A 67 -14.18 -7.95 6.44
C ALA A 67 -15.64 -7.69 6.01
#